data_AF-A0A6P7KGV1-F1
#
_entry.id   AF-A0A6P7KGV1-F1
#
_cell.length_a   1.000
_cell.length_b   1.000
_cell.length_c   1.000
_cell.angle_alpha   90.00
_cell.angle_beta   90.00
_cell.angle_gamma   90.00
#
_symmetry.space_group_name_H-M   'P 1'
#
loop_
_entity.id
_entity.type
_entity.pdbx_description
1 polymer ?
#
loop_
_entity_poly.entity_id
_entity_poly.type
_entity_poly.pdbx_seq_one_letter_code
_entity_poly.pdbx_strand_id
1 'polypeptide(L)'
;MAACSVEELLAKAEQEEAEKLKSITVLKELELDFDIGNLLACDKNRIESRDFREQKKEDFLRSLARDNTQLLINEIWKQPTERVEEAIVAKLPEPTIPLPREKPPPKPRPPTRWEQFAKLKGIQKKKKTNLVWDETAKEWRRRWGYKRANDNTKDWMAEVPETADPNEDQFAKRIKAKKERVAKNEFNRLKNIARAQKVKVPGVGLTPKTKQSKDELGRAVSVAKTSTASMGRFQDSLPKEKRAKNTGKKRKFEPLIGDFSNERQKQLELLKVMDSKKPKLDITKAVNKQMREDDREEAAARHKKGKKGRQGNMSGKPRGKGGKGKGGRPAGGRPGGGKKKGKPGKH
;
A
#
# COMPACT_ATOMS: atom_id res chain seq x y z
N MET A 1 21.82 58.16 66.10
CA MET A 1 20.60 57.76 65.37
C MET A 1 20.58 58.56 64.08
N ALA A 2 21.31 58.11 63.06
CA ALA A 2 21.39 58.83 61.80
C ALA A 2 20.08 58.60 61.04
N ALA A 3 19.32 59.65 60.79
CA ALA A 3 18.16 59.60 59.92
C ALA A 3 18.67 59.34 58.50
N CYS A 4 18.55 58.10 58.02
CA CYS A 4 18.76 57.80 56.61
C CYS A 4 17.82 58.70 55.80
N SER A 5 18.40 59.47 54.89
CA SER A 5 17.64 60.30 53.96
C SER A 5 16.68 59.40 53.17
N VAL A 6 15.43 59.84 53.00
CA VAL A 6 14.41 59.12 52.22
C VAL A 6 14.91 58.85 50.78
N GLU A 7 15.76 59.73 50.26
CA GLU A 7 16.39 59.60 48.95
C GLU A 7 17.41 58.45 48.89
N GLU A 8 18.19 58.24 49.97
CA GLU A 8 19.14 57.12 50.06
C GLU A 8 18.42 55.77 50.15
N LEU A 9 17.25 55.73 50.80
CA LEU A 9 16.43 54.53 50.88
C LEU A 9 15.78 54.19 49.53
N LEU A 10 15.34 55.20 48.78
CA LEU A 10 14.82 55.02 47.42
C LEU A 10 15.91 54.54 46.45
N ALA A 11 17.11 55.15 46.51
CA ALA A 11 18.23 54.74 45.65
C ALA A 11 18.70 53.30 45.94
N LYS A 12 18.70 52.88 47.21
CA LYS A 12 18.99 51.47 47.57
C LYS A 12 17.93 50.52 47.05
N ALA A 13 16.64 50.87 47.13
CA ALA A 13 15.56 50.06 46.59
C ALA A 13 15.66 49.92 45.05
N GLU A 14 16.01 50.98 44.33
CA GLU A 14 16.23 50.94 42.88
C GLU A 14 17.43 50.05 42.49
N GLN A 15 18.52 50.11 43.27
CA GLN A 15 19.68 49.25 43.06
C GLN A 15 19.34 47.77 43.32
N GLU A 16 18.63 47.47 44.40
CA GLU A 16 18.18 46.11 44.71
C GLU A 16 17.22 45.57 43.64
N GLU A 17 16.30 46.38 43.12
CA GLU A 17 15.42 45.99 42.00
C GLU A 17 16.23 45.75 40.70
N ALA A 18 17.22 46.58 40.41
CA ALA A 18 18.12 46.36 39.27
C ALA A 18 18.99 45.10 39.42
N GLU A 19 19.42 44.78 40.64
CA GLU A 19 20.14 43.54 40.93
C GLU A 19 19.25 42.30 40.85
N LYS A 20 18.00 42.38 41.32
CA LYS A 20 16.99 41.33 41.10
C LYS A 20 16.74 41.09 39.62
N LEU A 21 16.66 42.13 38.80
CA LEU A 21 16.50 42.01 37.35
C LEU A 21 17.73 41.38 36.67
N LYS A 22 18.93 41.54 37.25
CA LYS A 22 20.17 40.88 36.81
C LYS A 22 20.28 39.43 37.30
N SER A 23 19.48 39.02 38.27
CA SER A 23 19.56 37.67 38.81
C SER A 23 19.09 36.63 37.79
N ILE A 24 19.97 35.68 37.48
CA ILE A 24 19.69 34.56 36.55
C ILE A 24 19.06 33.35 37.25
N THR A 25 19.07 33.36 38.59
CA THR A 25 18.55 32.29 39.44
C THR A 25 17.09 32.55 39.77
N VAL A 26 16.22 31.62 39.38
CA VAL A 26 14.79 31.66 39.68
C VAL A 26 14.48 30.52 40.64
N LEU A 27 13.92 30.84 41.81
CA LEU A 27 13.51 29.85 42.80
C LEU A 27 12.03 29.54 42.62
N LYS A 28 11.70 28.24 42.51
CA LYS A 28 10.34 27.72 42.43
C LYS A 28 10.14 26.60 43.45
N GLU A 29 8.89 26.36 43.84
CA GLU A 29 8.54 25.32 44.81
C GLU A 29 8.86 23.91 44.29
N LEU A 30 8.53 23.66 43.02
CA LEU A 30 8.88 22.43 42.30
C LEU A 30 9.85 22.75 41.18
N GLU A 31 10.84 21.88 41.02
CA GLU A 31 11.76 21.87 39.89
C GLU A 31 11.01 21.56 38.58
N LEU A 32 11.51 22.14 37.48
CA LEU A 32 10.96 21.94 36.15
C LEU A 32 11.47 20.64 35.53
N ASP A 33 10.60 19.99 34.76
CA ASP A 33 11.03 18.88 33.89
C ASP A 33 11.54 19.47 32.56
N PHE A 34 12.78 19.13 32.18
CA PHE A 34 13.39 19.61 30.93
C PHE A 34 13.51 18.52 29.88
N ASP A 35 13.12 18.84 28.64
CA ASP A 35 13.47 18.08 27.44
C ASP A 35 14.28 18.99 26.52
N ILE A 36 15.59 19.05 26.79
CA ILE A 36 16.55 19.95 26.11
C ILE A 36 16.62 19.63 24.61
N GLY A 37 16.45 18.37 24.21
CA GLY A 37 16.43 17.98 22.80
C GLY A 37 15.29 18.60 22.00
N ASN A 38 14.16 18.89 22.65
CA ASN A 38 13.01 19.59 22.07
C ASN A 38 12.92 21.07 22.51
N LEU A 39 13.91 21.59 23.24
CA LEU A 39 13.91 22.93 23.83
C LEU A 39 12.64 23.20 24.66
N LEU A 40 12.23 22.21 25.44
CA LEU A 40 10.97 22.23 26.17
C LEU A 40 11.21 22.20 27.68
N ALA A 41 10.48 23.05 28.40
CA ALA A 41 10.41 23.07 29.86
C ALA A 41 8.95 22.89 30.30
N CYS A 42 8.71 21.88 31.14
CA CYS A 42 7.41 21.55 31.71
C CYS A 42 7.35 22.04 33.16
N ASP A 43 6.58 23.10 33.39
CA ASP A 43 6.31 23.63 34.72
C ASP A 43 5.10 22.91 35.34
N LYS A 44 5.33 22.20 36.45
CA LYS A 44 4.30 21.48 37.21
C LYS A 44 3.75 22.29 38.40
N ASN A 45 4.25 23.50 38.61
CA ASN A 45 3.82 24.34 39.73
C ASN A 45 2.34 24.72 39.59
N ARG A 46 1.65 24.83 40.73
CA ARG A 46 0.23 25.19 40.76
C ARG A 46 0.05 26.66 40.43
N ILE A 47 -0.90 26.96 39.54
CA ILE A 47 -1.30 28.32 39.19
C ILE A 47 -2.64 28.62 39.89
N GLU A 48 -2.71 29.73 40.63
CA GLU A 48 -3.96 30.15 41.27
C GLU A 48 -4.93 30.77 40.26
N SER A 49 -6.20 30.37 40.33
CA SER A 49 -7.21 30.82 39.37
C SER A 49 -7.63 32.28 39.53
N ARG A 50 -7.15 32.98 40.57
CA ARG A 50 -7.42 34.39 40.85
C ARG A 50 -6.53 35.28 39.98
N ASP A 51 -5.25 34.94 39.87
CA ASP A 51 -4.24 35.65 39.08
C ASP A 51 -4.58 35.73 37.59
N PHE A 52 -5.38 34.77 37.12
CA PHE A 52 -5.85 34.70 35.73
C PHE A 52 -7.08 35.57 35.41
N ARG A 53 -7.83 36.04 36.43
CA ARG A 53 -9.09 36.80 36.25
C ARG A 53 -8.91 38.31 36.33
N GLU A 54 -7.76 38.79 36.80
CA GLU A 54 -7.50 40.21 36.98
C GLU A 54 -7.09 40.89 35.67
N GLN A 55 -7.18 42.23 35.65
CA GLN A 55 -6.71 43.09 34.54
C GLN A 55 -5.23 42.88 34.20
N LYS A 56 -4.45 42.26 35.10
CA LYS A 56 -3.00 42.03 35.00
C LYS A 56 -2.60 40.63 34.49
N LYS A 57 -3.54 39.89 33.88
CA LYS A 57 -3.29 38.54 33.34
C LYS A 57 -2.05 38.44 32.45
N GLU A 58 -1.87 39.38 31.51
CA GLU A 58 -0.75 39.36 30.58
C GLU A 58 0.60 39.58 31.30
N ASP A 59 0.63 40.44 32.31
CA ASP A 59 1.82 40.69 33.13
C ASP A 59 2.21 39.43 33.92
N PHE A 60 1.23 38.71 34.47
CA PHE A 60 1.44 37.44 35.15
C PHE A 60 1.95 36.34 34.19
N LEU A 61 1.36 36.22 33.00
CA LEU A 61 1.83 35.24 32.00
C LEU A 61 3.25 35.57 31.53
N ARG A 62 3.56 36.86 31.38
CA ARG A 62 4.89 37.32 30.99
C ARG A 62 5.93 37.05 32.07
N SER A 63 5.62 37.29 33.34
CA SER A 63 6.53 36.97 34.45
C SER A 63 6.76 35.46 34.56
N LEU A 64 5.70 34.65 34.48
CA LEU A 64 5.81 33.19 34.49
C LEU A 64 6.63 32.65 33.30
N ALA A 65 6.40 33.18 32.10
CA ALA A 65 7.16 32.80 30.91
C ALA A 65 8.63 33.22 30.99
N ARG A 66 8.92 34.42 31.52
CA ARG A 66 10.29 34.90 31.77
C ARG A 66 11.03 33.94 32.69
N ASP A 67 10.41 33.58 33.81
CA ASP A 67 10.96 32.68 34.82
C ASP A 67 11.30 31.30 34.24
N ASN A 68 10.35 30.70 33.52
CA ASN A 68 10.52 29.39 32.89
C ASN A 68 11.57 29.41 31.78
N THR A 69 11.60 30.48 30.97
CA THR A 69 12.57 30.63 29.88
C THR A 69 13.97 30.82 30.43
N GLN A 70 14.15 31.58 31.52
CA GLN A 70 15.43 31.76 32.17
C GLN A 70 16.02 30.42 32.64
N LEU A 71 15.21 29.58 33.30
CA LEU A 71 15.64 28.25 33.73
C LEU A 71 16.00 27.35 32.54
N LEU A 72 15.21 27.37 31.46
CA LEU A 72 15.49 26.61 30.25
C LEU A 72 16.81 27.04 29.58
N ILE A 73 17.05 28.35 29.46
CA ILE A 73 18.30 28.89 28.90
C ILE A 73 19.49 28.50 29.77
N ASN A 74 19.36 28.55 31.09
CA ASN A 74 20.39 28.10 32.01
C ASN A 74 20.76 26.62 31.77
N GLU A 75 19.77 25.74 31.56
CA GLU A 75 20.01 24.32 31.25
C GLU A 75 20.66 24.10 29.88
N ILE A 76 20.30 24.89 28.86
CA ILE A 76 20.90 24.81 27.53
C ILE A 76 22.39 25.16 27.58
N TRP A 77 22.77 26.20 28.32
CA TRP A 77 24.17 26.65 28.39
C TRP A 77 25.03 25.84 29.36
N LYS A 78 24.45 24.92 30.14
CA LYS A 78 25.21 23.86 30.84
C LYS A 78 25.71 22.77 29.88
N GLN A 79 25.13 22.65 28.68
CA GLN A 79 25.53 21.65 27.69
C GLN A 79 26.87 22.00 27.05
N PRO A 80 27.63 21.00 26.53
CA PRO A 80 28.90 21.25 25.87
C PRO A 80 28.71 22.16 24.65
N THR A 81 29.46 23.26 24.62
CA THR A 81 29.47 24.23 23.52
C THR A 81 30.62 23.95 22.56
N GLU A 82 30.35 24.11 21.27
CA GLU A 82 31.34 24.02 20.20
C GLU A 82 31.29 25.31 19.38
N ARG A 83 32.46 25.78 18.95
CA ARG A 83 32.54 26.89 18.00
C ARG A 83 32.54 26.31 16.59
N VAL A 84 31.45 26.54 15.87
CA VAL A 84 31.31 26.16 14.46
C VAL A 84 31.39 27.44 13.64
N GLU A 85 32.48 27.58 12.87
CA GLU A 85 32.80 28.80 12.12
C GLU A 85 32.88 30.03 13.04
N GLU A 86 31.94 30.97 12.91
CA GLU A 86 31.86 32.20 13.69
C GLU A 86 30.87 32.11 14.86
N ALA A 87 30.06 31.05 14.95
CA ALA A 87 29.00 30.91 15.94
C ALA A 87 29.35 29.91 17.06
N ILE A 88 28.92 30.23 18.29
CA ILE A 88 28.98 29.32 19.44
C ILE A 88 27.66 28.54 19.46
N VAL A 89 27.74 27.22 19.36
CA VAL A 89 26.58 26.32 19.29
C VAL A 89 26.64 25.33 20.45
N ALA A 90 25.53 25.13 21.16
CA ALA A 90 25.41 24.09 22.18
C ALA A 90 24.99 22.75 21.55
N LYS A 91 25.63 21.64 21.95
CA LYS A 91 25.22 20.30 21.52
C LYS A 91 24.04 19.82 22.35
N LEU A 92 22.87 19.74 21.72
CA LEU A 92 21.66 19.25 22.36
C LEU A 92 21.65 17.71 22.43
N PRO A 93 21.13 17.11 23.52
CA PRO A 93 20.93 15.68 23.62
C PRO A 93 19.78 15.20 22.73
N GLU A 94 19.64 13.87 22.57
CA GLU A 94 18.48 13.30 21.88
C GLU A 94 17.17 13.63 22.64
N PRO A 95 16.07 13.93 21.92
CA PRO A 95 14.78 14.22 22.54
C PRO A 95 14.28 13.08 23.44
N THR A 96 13.82 13.44 24.64
CA THR A 96 13.33 12.45 25.62
C THR A 96 11.87 12.08 25.37
N ILE A 97 11.05 13.03 24.92
CA ILE A 97 9.62 12.82 24.71
C ILE A 97 9.40 12.02 23.41
N PRO A 98 8.83 10.80 23.48
CA PRO A 98 8.60 9.98 22.29
C PRO A 98 7.43 10.55 21.48
N LEU A 99 7.74 11.08 20.29
CA LEU A 99 6.73 11.58 19.36
C LEU A 99 6.30 10.50 18.35
N PRO A 100 5.02 10.42 17.99
CA PRO A 100 4.55 9.48 16.97
C PRO A 100 5.14 9.83 15.60
N ARG A 101 5.58 8.81 14.87
CA ARG A 101 6.11 8.98 13.51
C ARG A 101 4.99 9.33 12.53
N GLU A 102 5.25 10.26 11.61
CA GLU A 102 4.36 10.55 10.48
C GLU A 102 4.14 9.31 9.60
N LYS A 103 5.22 8.56 9.34
CA LYS A 103 5.23 7.41 8.43
C LYS A 103 5.65 6.13 9.14
N PRO A 104 5.01 4.99 8.80
CA PRO A 104 5.42 3.70 9.32
C PRO A 104 6.88 3.41 8.92
N PRO A 105 7.60 2.61 9.72
CA PRO A 105 8.96 2.21 9.36
C PRO A 105 8.96 1.49 8.01
N PRO A 106 10.02 1.67 7.20
CA PRO A 106 10.12 1.04 5.90
C PRO A 106 10.08 -0.48 6.07
N LYS A 107 9.12 -1.13 5.40
CA LYS A 107 8.99 -2.60 5.47
C LYS A 107 10.23 -3.24 4.83
N PRO A 108 10.75 -4.34 5.41
CA PRO A 108 11.84 -5.07 4.81
C PRO A 108 11.44 -5.52 3.41
N ARG A 109 12.38 -5.39 2.46
CA ARG A 109 12.11 -5.77 1.07
C ARG A 109 11.87 -7.27 0.99
N PRO A 110 10.77 -7.73 0.38
CA PRO A 110 10.54 -9.16 0.24
C PRO A 110 11.63 -9.78 -0.67
N PRO A 111 12.15 -10.97 -0.33
CA PRO A 111 13.22 -11.59 -1.10
C PRO A 111 12.73 -11.93 -2.51
N THR A 112 13.55 -11.61 -3.51
CA THR A 112 13.31 -11.99 -4.91
C THR A 112 13.39 -13.50 -5.08
N ARG A 113 12.85 -14.02 -6.19
CA ARG A 113 12.93 -15.47 -6.49
C ARG A 113 14.38 -15.97 -6.56
N TRP A 114 15.29 -15.15 -7.07
CA TRP A 114 16.70 -15.49 -7.12
C TRP A 114 17.33 -15.52 -5.73
N GLU A 115 17.01 -14.58 -4.85
CA GLU A 115 17.50 -14.59 -3.47
C GLU A 115 16.95 -15.78 -2.67
N GLN A 116 15.67 -16.14 -2.88
CA GLN A 116 15.10 -17.36 -2.32
C GLN A 116 15.86 -18.60 -2.79
N PHE A 117 16.13 -18.69 -4.10
CA PHE A 117 16.91 -19.79 -4.68
C PHE A 117 18.36 -19.82 -4.17
N ALA A 118 19.02 -18.67 -4.12
CA ALA A 118 20.38 -18.53 -3.62
C ALA A 118 20.48 -18.96 -2.16
N LYS A 119 19.50 -18.56 -1.33
CA LYS A 119 19.41 -19.00 0.07
C LYS A 119 19.22 -20.51 0.18
N LEU A 120 18.32 -21.10 -0.61
CA LEU A 120 18.09 -22.55 -0.64
C LEU A 120 19.31 -23.36 -1.10
N LYS A 121 20.12 -22.79 -2.01
CA LYS A 121 21.32 -23.43 -2.55
C LYS A 121 22.61 -23.03 -1.81
N GLY A 122 22.52 -22.19 -0.77
CA GLY A 122 23.70 -21.69 -0.06
C GLY A 122 24.64 -20.84 -0.92
N ILE A 123 24.15 -20.24 -2.00
CA ILE A 123 24.97 -19.40 -2.89
C ILE A 123 25.22 -18.06 -2.20
N GLN A 124 26.47 -17.84 -1.79
CA GLN A 124 26.90 -16.60 -1.17
C GLN A 124 27.15 -15.51 -2.22
N LYS A 125 26.68 -14.29 -1.93
CA LYS A 125 26.92 -13.12 -2.79
C LYS A 125 28.36 -12.63 -2.62
N LYS A 126 29.21 -12.87 -3.62
CA LYS A 126 30.57 -12.33 -3.68
C LYS A 126 30.60 -10.96 -4.37
N LYS A 127 31.37 -10.01 -3.83
CA LYS A 127 31.64 -8.71 -4.49
C LYS A 127 32.50 -8.97 -5.73
N LYS A 128 32.05 -8.53 -6.90
CA LYS A 128 32.84 -8.58 -8.13
C LYS A 128 33.54 -7.23 -8.34
N THR A 129 34.82 -7.25 -8.69
CA THR A 129 35.59 -6.06 -9.07
C THR A 129 35.10 -5.51 -10.40
N ASN A 130 35.22 -4.18 -10.55
CA ASN A 130 34.86 -3.49 -11.78
C ASN A 130 35.90 -3.72 -12.89
N LEU A 131 37.19 -3.81 -12.54
CA LEU A 131 38.25 -4.10 -13.49
C LEU A 131 38.46 -5.61 -13.64
N VAL A 132 38.69 -6.02 -14.89
CA VAL A 132 38.98 -7.38 -15.33
C VAL A 132 40.16 -7.27 -16.29
N TRP A 133 41.15 -8.14 -16.09
CA TRP A 133 42.28 -8.24 -17.01
C TRP A 133 41.78 -8.74 -18.37
N ASP A 134 42.07 -7.98 -19.43
CA ASP A 134 41.76 -8.35 -20.81
C ASP A 134 43.03 -8.94 -21.44
N GLU A 135 43.02 -10.24 -21.73
CA GLU A 135 44.18 -10.97 -22.29
C GLU A 135 44.55 -10.47 -23.69
N THR A 136 43.56 -10.00 -24.47
CA THR A 136 43.78 -9.53 -25.83
C THR A 136 44.49 -8.18 -25.86
N ALA A 137 44.09 -7.28 -24.95
CA ALA A 137 44.64 -5.94 -24.84
C ALA A 137 45.82 -5.84 -23.86
N LYS A 138 46.05 -6.88 -23.04
CA LYS A 138 47.02 -6.90 -21.93
C LYS A 138 46.87 -5.70 -20.99
N GLU A 139 45.62 -5.31 -20.73
CA GLU A 139 45.26 -4.15 -19.92
C GLU A 139 44.12 -4.47 -18.96
N TRP A 140 44.08 -3.78 -17.82
CA TRP A 140 42.93 -3.82 -16.92
C TRP A 140 41.79 -2.98 -17.50
N ARG A 141 40.72 -3.65 -17.95
CA ARG A 141 39.54 -3.00 -18.53
C ARG A 141 38.32 -3.17 -17.66
N ARG A 142 37.34 -2.30 -17.84
CA ARG A 142 36.07 -2.38 -17.10
C ARG A 142 35.28 -3.61 -17.55
N ARG A 143 34.57 -4.25 -16.62
CA ARG A 143 33.72 -5.43 -16.91
C ARG A 143 32.52 -5.09 -17.80
N TRP A 144 32.07 -3.83 -17.76
CA TRP A 144 30.96 -3.31 -18.56
C TRP A 144 31.20 -1.82 -18.85
N GLY A 145 30.55 -1.28 -19.89
CA GLY A 145 30.71 0.12 -20.32
C GLY A 145 31.61 0.27 -21.55
N TYR A 146 32.19 1.46 -21.70
CA TYR A 146 33.11 1.80 -22.81
C TYR A 146 34.42 1.02 -22.71
N LYS A 147 34.90 0.49 -23.85
CA LYS A 147 36.10 -0.36 -23.95
C LYS A 147 36.12 -1.48 -22.88
N ARG A 148 34.99 -2.18 -22.72
CA ARG A 148 34.89 -3.28 -21.75
C ARG A 148 35.79 -4.45 -22.12
N ALA A 149 36.25 -5.19 -21.12
CA ALA A 149 36.94 -6.47 -21.33
C ALA A 149 36.02 -7.43 -22.11
N ASN A 150 36.59 -8.22 -23.02
CA ASN A 150 35.90 -9.21 -23.86
C ASN A 150 34.70 -8.61 -24.61
N ASP A 151 34.95 -7.65 -25.50
CA ASP A 151 33.90 -6.99 -26.29
C ASP A 151 33.59 -7.73 -27.60
N ASN A 152 32.71 -8.72 -27.53
CA ASN A 152 32.23 -9.53 -28.68
C ASN A 152 31.48 -8.74 -29.78
N THR A 153 31.43 -7.40 -29.68
CA THR A 153 30.81 -6.51 -30.67
C THR A 153 31.82 -6.04 -31.72
N LYS A 154 33.11 -6.12 -31.42
CA LYS A 154 34.21 -5.70 -32.31
C LYS A 154 34.86 -6.87 -33.05
N ASP A 155 34.33 -8.07 -32.87
CA ASP A 155 34.78 -9.25 -33.61
C ASP A 155 34.52 -9.00 -35.11
N TRP A 156 35.58 -9.03 -35.91
CA TRP A 156 35.52 -8.82 -37.37
C TRP A 156 35.09 -10.10 -38.10
N MET A 157 35.18 -11.26 -37.45
CA MET A 157 34.75 -12.55 -37.95
C MET A 157 33.95 -13.29 -36.87
N ALA A 158 32.87 -13.96 -37.28
CA ALA A 158 32.11 -14.85 -36.42
C ALA A 158 32.10 -16.25 -37.04
N GLU A 159 32.62 -17.23 -36.31
CA GLU A 159 32.54 -18.63 -36.71
C GLU A 159 31.07 -19.07 -36.80
N VAL A 160 30.71 -19.71 -37.91
CA VAL A 160 29.40 -20.31 -38.14
C VAL A 160 29.48 -21.76 -37.64
N PRO A 161 28.68 -22.16 -36.63
CA PRO A 161 28.65 -23.55 -36.19
C PRO A 161 28.21 -24.49 -37.32
N GLU A 162 28.81 -25.66 -37.44
CA GLU A 162 28.53 -26.64 -38.51
C GLU A 162 27.05 -27.07 -38.58
N THR A 163 26.31 -26.94 -37.49
CA THR A 163 24.87 -27.25 -37.39
C THR A 163 23.95 -26.08 -37.75
N ALA A 164 24.47 -24.89 -38.04
CA ALA A 164 23.68 -23.71 -38.35
C ALA A 164 23.47 -23.55 -39.87
N ASP A 165 22.38 -22.89 -40.26
CA ASP A 165 22.12 -22.55 -41.66
C ASP A 165 23.22 -21.63 -42.19
N PRO A 166 23.93 -21.99 -43.29
CA PRO A 166 24.98 -21.17 -43.87
C PRO A 166 24.55 -19.76 -44.28
N ASN A 167 23.25 -19.53 -44.51
CA ASN A 167 22.71 -18.22 -44.91
C ASN A 167 22.28 -17.33 -43.73
N GLU A 168 22.40 -17.77 -42.48
CA GLU A 168 21.99 -16.98 -41.30
C GLU A 168 23.10 -16.02 -40.83
N ASP A 169 22.78 -14.72 -40.75
CA ASP A 169 23.67 -13.71 -40.17
C ASP A 169 23.85 -13.92 -38.64
N GLN A 170 25.03 -14.42 -38.28
CA GLN A 170 25.42 -14.68 -36.88
C GLN A 170 25.51 -13.42 -36.03
N PHE A 171 25.84 -12.26 -36.61
CA PHE A 171 25.90 -11.00 -35.86
C PHE A 171 24.49 -10.54 -35.48
N ALA A 172 23.55 -10.58 -36.43
CA ALA A 172 22.14 -10.28 -36.14
C ALA A 172 21.56 -11.22 -35.09
N LYS A 173 21.90 -12.52 -35.14
CA LYS A 173 21.49 -13.52 -34.14
C LYS A 173 22.03 -13.20 -32.75
N ARG A 174 23.32 -12.84 -32.63
CA ARG A 174 23.94 -12.40 -31.36
C ARG A 174 23.23 -11.17 -30.78
N ILE A 175 22.89 -10.18 -31.62
CA ILE A 175 22.17 -8.97 -31.20
C ILE A 175 20.76 -9.31 -30.72
N LYS A 176 20.01 -10.12 -31.47
CA LYS A 176 18.67 -10.59 -31.10
C LYS A 176 18.71 -11.34 -29.76
N ALA A 177 19.61 -12.30 -29.60
CA ALA A 177 19.78 -13.06 -28.36
C ALA A 177 20.13 -12.16 -27.16
N LYS A 178 20.94 -11.11 -27.36
CA LYS A 178 21.23 -10.11 -26.32
C LYS A 178 19.97 -9.32 -25.94
N LYS A 179 19.21 -8.81 -26.92
CA LYS A 179 17.95 -8.09 -26.69
C LYS A 179 16.95 -8.96 -25.94
N GLU A 180 16.79 -10.22 -26.33
CA GLU A 180 15.91 -11.18 -25.64
C GLU A 180 16.34 -11.44 -24.19
N ARG A 181 17.65 -11.58 -23.94
CA ARG A 181 18.18 -11.76 -22.57
C ARG A 181 17.89 -10.54 -21.69
N VAL A 182 18.05 -9.33 -22.23
CA VAL A 182 17.73 -8.08 -21.54
C VAL A 182 16.23 -7.98 -21.27
N ALA A 183 15.40 -8.25 -22.28
CA ALA A 183 13.94 -8.25 -22.13
C ALA A 183 13.47 -9.29 -21.09
N LYS A 184 14.05 -10.49 -21.08
CA LYS A 184 13.77 -11.54 -20.09
C LYS A 184 14.16 -11.11 -18.67
N ASN A 185 15.28 -10.40 -18.52
CA ASN A 185 15.68 -9.84 -17.22
C ASN A 185 14.69 -8.79 -16.72
N GLU A 186 14.29 -7.86 -17.58
CA GLU A 186 13.33 -6.81 -17.22
C GLU A 186 11.95 -7.40 -16.92
N PHE A 187 11.51 -8.38 -17.71
CA PHE A 187 10.27 -9.12 -17.43
C PHE A 187 10.31 -9.81 -16.06
N ASN A 188 11.43 -10.45 -15.70
CA ASN A 188 11.60 -11.06 -14.39
C ASN A 188 11.63 -10.03 -13.25
N ARG A 189 12.26 -8.86 -13.48
CA ARG A 189 12.26 -7.73 -12.54
C ARG A 189 10.83 -7.24 -12.29
N LEU A 190 10.06 -6.96 -13.33
CA LEU A 190 8.66 -6.54 -13.24
C LEU A 190 7.80 -7.59 -12.53
N LYS A 191 8.02 -8.88 -12.80
CA LYS A 191 7.33 -9.98 -12.12
C LYS A 191 7.65 -10.05 -10.64
N ASN A 192 8.88 -9.76 -10.23
CA ASN A 192 9.26 -9.70 -8.82
C ASN A 192 8.67 -8.46 -8.13
N ILE A 193 8.66 -7.30 -8.79
CA ILE A 193 8.02 -6.08 -8.27
C ILE A 193 6.52 -6.31 -8.07
N ALA A 194 5.84 -6.89 -9.05
CA ALA A 194 4.42 -7.17 -8.94
C ALA A 194 4.09 -8.17 -7.83
N ARG A 195 4.95 -9.19 -7.61
CA ARG A 195 4.83 -10.10 -6.46
C ARG A 195 5.02 -9.38 -5.14
N ALA A 196 6.02 -8.49 -5.05
CA ALA A 196 6.30 -7.70 -3.86
C ALA A 196 5.11 -6.79 -3.50
N GLN A 197 4.50 -6.17 -4.50
CA GLN A 197 3.33 -5.29 -4.36
C GLN A 197 2.00 -6.08 -4.28
N LYS A 198 2.02 -7.42 -4.38
CA LYS A 198 0.82 -8.28 -4.47
C LYS A 198 -0.17 -7.85 -5.56
N VAL A 199 0.33 -7.21 -6.62
CA VAL A 199 -0.47 -6.78 -7.77
C VAL A 199 -0.78 -8.00 -8.63
N LYS A 200 -2.06 -8.20 -8.96
CA LYS A 200 -2.50 -9.30 -9.82
C LYS A 200 -2.15 -8.99 -11.27
N VAL A 201 -0.96 -9.42 -11.69
CA VAL A 201 -0.56 -9.34 -13.10
C VAL A 201 -1.45 -10.29 -13.91
N PRO A 202 -2.02 -9.86 -15.05
CA PRO A 202 -2.63 -10.77 -16.01
C PRO A 202 -1.58 -11.79 -16.46
N GLY A 203 -1.71 -13.03 -15.99
CA GLY A 203 -0.85 -14.10 -16.45
C GLY A 203 -1.21 -14.44 -17.90
N VAL A 204 -0.22 -14.45 -18.78
CA VAL A 204 -0.34 -15.18 -20.05
C VAL A 204 -0.32 -16.67 -19.69
N GLY A 205 -1.49 -17.30 -19.77
CA GLY A 205 -1.67 -18.72 -19.49
C GLY A 205 -1.83 -19.09 -18.00
N LEU A 206 -2.11 -20.37 -17.79
CA LEU A 206 -2.22 -20.98 -16.47
C LEU A 206 -0.81 -21.17 -15.89
N THR A 207 -0.53 -20.59 -14.72
CA THR A 207 0.68 -20.95 -13.98
C THR A 207 0.55 -22.41 -13.53
N PRO A 208 1.57 -23.28 -13.68
CA PRO A 208 1.49 -24.66 -13.20
C PRO A 208 1.32 -24.65 -11.68
N LYS A 209 0.09 -24.85 -11.24
CA LYS A 209 -0.32 -25.05 -9.85
C LYS A 209 -0.93 -26.44 -9.79
N THR A 210 -0.72 -27.14 -8.68
CA THR A 210 -1.28 -28.47 -8.42
C THR A 210 -2.80 -28.50 -8.58
N LYS A 211 -3.50 -27.39 -8.30
CA LYS A 211 -4.93 -27.21 -8.56
C LYS A 211 -5.18 -25.81 -9.12
N GLN A 212 -5.79 -25.74 -10.30
CA GLN A 212 -6.24 -24.48 -10.89
C GLN A 212 -7.61 -24.10 -10.32
N SER A 213 -7.83 -22.82 -10.04
CA SER A 213 -9.16 -22.35 -9.65
C SER A 213 -10.09 -22.32 -10.88
N LYS A 214 -11.39 -22.50 -10.65
CA LYS A 214 -12.43 -22.40 -11.68
C LYS A 214 -12.37 -21.08 -12.45
N ASP A 215 -12.04 -19.99 -11.77
CA ASP A 215 -11.93 -18.66 -12.36
C ASP A 215 -10.68 -18.51 -13.24
N GLU A 216 -9.56 -19.13 -12.85
CA GLU A 216 -8.35 -19.17 -13.67
C GLU A 216 -8.56 -19.99 -14.93
N LEU A 217 -9.23 -21.15 -14.82
CA LEU A 217 -9.61 -21.97 -15.98
C LEU A 217 -10.57 -21.23 -16.91
N GLY A 218 -11.61 -20.58 -16.37
CA GLY A 218 -12.54 -19.79 -17.17
C GLY A 218 -11.87 -18.63 -17.91
N ARG A 219 -10.91 -17.94 -17.26
CA ARG A 219 -10.11 -16.89 -17.90
C ARG A 219 -9.19 -17.46 -18.98
N ALA A 220 -8.51 -18.58 -18.72
CA ALA A 220 -7.65 -19.22 -19.69
C ALA A 220 -8.42 -19.65 -20.95
N VAL A 221 -9.61 -20.23 -20.78
CA VAL A 221 -10.51 -20.58 -21.90
C VAL A 221 -10.91 -19.33 -22.68
N SER A 222 -11.26 -18.23 -22.01
CA SER A 222 -11.60 -16.98 -22.70
C SER A 222 -10.43 -16.39 -23.50
N VAL A 223 -9.22 -16.42 -22.93
CA VAL A 223 -8.00 -15.93 -23.60
C VAL A 223 -7.69 -16.81 -24.79
N ALA A 224 -7.69 -18.13 -24.64
CA ALA A 224 -7.44 -19.08 -25.71
C ALA A 224 -8.39 -18.90 -26.91
N LYS A 225 -9.69 -18.68 -26.65
CA LYS A 225 -10.67 -18.40 -27.71
C LYS A 225 -10.39 -17.09 -28.43
N THR A 226 -10.09 -16.02 -27.70
CA THR A 226 -9.77 -14.72 -28.31
C THR A 226 -8.43 -14.70 -29.04
N SER A 227 -7.48 -15.54 -28.63
CA SER A 227 -6.13 -15.61 -29.20
C SER A 227 -6.06 -16.45 -30.49
N THR A 228 -7.16 -17.06 -30.92
CA THR A 228 -7.17 -17.73 -32.23
C THR A 228 -7.40 -16.70 -33.34
N ALA A 229 -6.85 -16.94 -34.54
CA ALA A 229 -6.95 -16.03 -35.69
C ALA A 229 -8.40 -15.60 -36.03
N SER A 230 -9.39 -16.45 -35.74
CA SER A 230 -10.82 -16.18 -35.93
C SER A 230 -11.56 -15.66 -34.69
N MET A 231 -10.83 -15.29 -33.63
CA MET A 231 -11.37 -14.83 -32.34
C MET A 231 -12.44 -15.74 -31.71
N GLY A 232 -12.37 -17.05 -31.95
CA GLY A 232 -13.33 -18.00 -31.39
C GLY A 232 -14.59 -18.21 -32.23
N ARG A 233 -14.65 -17.68 -33.46
CA ARG A 233 -15.82 -17.80 -34.36
C ARG A 233 -15.96 -19.17 -35.01
N PHE A 234 -14.85 -19.86 -35.27
CA PHE A 234 -14.82 -21.16 -35.96
C PHE A 234 -14.41 -22.31 -35.01
N GLN A 235 -14.56 -22.09 -33.70
CA GLN A 235 -14.16 -23.04 -32.66
C GLN A 235 -15.42 -23.64 -32.04
N ASP A 236 -15.51 -24.96 -32.05
CA ASP A 236 -16.62 -25.68 -31.42
C ASP A 236 -16.67 -25.40 -29.90
N SER A 237 -17.87 -25.16 -29.40
CA SER A 237 -18.11 -24.91 -27.97
C SER A 237 -18.72 -26.14 -27.30
N LEU A 238 -18.32 -26.43 -26.07
CA LEU A 238 -18.92 -27.52 -25.31
C LEU A 238 -20.41 -27.24 -24.99
N PRO A 239 -21.28 -28.25 -24.89
CA PRO A 239 -22.74 -28.08 -24.74
C PRO A 239 -23.21 -27.23 -23.53
N LYS A 240 -22.36 -27.04 -22.51
CA LYS A 240 -22.63 -26.22 -21.32
C LYS A 240 -21.58 -25.14 -21.08
N GLU A 241 -20.82 -24.80 -22.11
CA GLU A 241 -19.80 -23.77 -22.00
C GLU A 241 -20.46 -22.39 -21.85
N LYS A 242 -20.08 -21.68 -20.79
CA LYS A 242 -20.57 -20.32 -20.59
C LYS A 242 -19.91 -19.41 -21.62
N ARG A 243 -20.72 -18.73 -22.44
CA ARG A 243 -20.22 -17.67 -23.33
C ARG A 243 -19.37 -16.69 -22.53
N ALA A 244 -18.19 -16.35 -23.04
CA ALA A 244 -17.33 -15.36 -22.43
C ALA A 244 -18.14 -14.06 -22.28
N LYS A 245 -18.46 -13.66 -21.04
CA LYS A 245 -19.03 -12.35 -20.81
C LYS A 245 -17.92 -11.37 -21.14
N ASN A 246 -18.08 -10.63 -22.24
CA ASN A 246 -17.17 -9.57 -22.63
C ASN A 246 -16.84 -8.75 -21.37
N THR A 247 -15.60 -8.83 -20.91
CA THR A 247 -15.05 -7.92 -19.89
C THR A 247 -14.79 -6.55 -20.55
N GLY A 248 -15.73 -6.10 -21.37
CA GLY A 248 -15.77 -4.76 -21.95
C GLY A 248 -16.34 -3.77 -20.94
N LYS A 249 -15.88 -2.53 -21.05
CA LYS A 249 -16.13 -1.37 -20.17
C LYS A 249 -17.46 -1.47 -19.39
N LYS A 250 -17.37 -1.68 -18.08
CA LYS A 250 -18.53 -1.71 -17.16
C LYS A 250 -19.27 -0.37 -17.04
N ARG A 251 -18.74 0.70 -17.64
CA ARG A 251 -19.37 2.01 -17.71
C ARG A 251 -19.25 2.50 -19.14
N LYS A 252 -20.38 2.60 -19.83
CA LYS A 252 -20.50 3.47 -20.99
C LYS A 252 -20.76 4.86 -20.40
N PHE A 253 -19.81 5.78 -20.57
CA PHE A 253 -20.09 7.18 -20.29
C PHE A 253 -21.05 7.66 -21.38
N GLU A 254 -22.02 8.47 -20.99
CA GLU A 254 -22.85 9.15 -21.97
C GLU A 254 -21.99 10.17 -22.73
N PRO A 255 -22.28 10.40 -24.01
CA PRO A 255 -21.59 11.42 -24.79
C PRO A 255 -21.76 12.80 -24.13
N LEU A 256 -20.77 13.67 -24.30
CA LEU A 256 -20.76 15.03 -23.72
C LEU A 256 -21.93 15.89 -24.22
N ILE A 257 -22.41 15.61 -25.42
CA ILE A 257 -23.60 16.21 -26.03
C ILE A 257 -24.54 15.05 -26.36
N GLY A 258 -25.65 14.97 -25.63
CA GLY A 258 -26.67 13.93 -25.76
C GLY A 258 -28.05 14.52 -26.01
N ASP A 259 -29.09 13.71 -25.83
CA ASP A 259 -30.49 14.16 -25.91
C ASP A 259 -30.85 15.01 -24.68
N PHE A 260 -31.13 16.30 -24.91
CA PHE A 260 -31.46 17.30 -23.88
C PHE A 260 -32.68 16.92 -23.04
N SER A 261 -33.60 16.14 -23.59
CA SER A 261 -34.79 15.67 -22.87
C SER A 261 -34.42 14.69 -21.76
N ASN A 262 -33.52 13.74 -22.08
CA ASN A 262 -33.01 12.74 -21.14
C ASN A 262 -32.10 13.37 -20.08
N GLU A 263 -31.33 14.39 -20.45
CA GLU A 263 -30.51 15.15 -19.50
C GLU A 263 -31.39 15.90 -18.49
N ARG A 264 -32.39 16.65 -18.96
CA ARG A 264 -33.34 17.37 -18.08
C ARG A 264 -34.05 16.43 -17.11
N GLN A 265 -34.50 15.26 -17.58
CA GLN A 265 -35.15 14.27 -16.72
C GLN A 265 -34.22 13.77 -15.60
N LYS A 266 -32.94 13.50 -15.90
CA LYS A 266 -31.96 13.09 -14.89
C LYS A 266 -31.66 14.18 -13.88
N GLN A 267 -31.55 15.43 -14.34
CA GLN A 267 -31.36 16.58 -13.45
C GLN A 267 -32.54 16.74 -12.49
N LEU A 268 -33.78 16.58 -12.99
CA LEU A 268 -34.99 16.60 -12.14
C LEU A 268 -35.05 15.41 -11.17
N GLU A 269 -34.62 14.22 -11.58
CA GLU A 269 -34.54 13.06 -10.69
C GLU A 269 -33.51 13.28 -9.58
N LEU A 270 -32.34 13.86 -9.91
CA LEU A 270 -31.32 14.24 -8.93
C LEU A 270 -31.85 15.27 -7.94
N LEU A 271 -32.57 16.29 -8.42
CA LEU A 271 -33.17 17.31 -7.57
C LEU A 271 -34.17 16.70 -6.58
N LYS A 272 -35.04 15.79 -7.04
CA LYS A 272 -35.99 15.06 -6.18
C LYS A 272 -35.28 14.23 -5.11
N VAL A 273 -34.16 13.61 -5.46
CA VAL A 273 -33.35 12.83 -4.50
C VAL A 273 -32.71 13.76 -3.46
N MET A 274 -32.17 14.91 -3.87
CA MET A 274 -31.57 15.88 -2.96
C MET A 274 -32.61 16.50 -2.02
N ASP A 275 -33.78 16.85 -2.54
CA ASP A 275 -34.87 17.47 -1.78
C ASP A 275 -35.44 16.50 -0.73
N SER A 276 -35.48 15.20 -1.04
CA SER A 276 -36.00 14.18 -0.12
C SER A 276 -35.16 13.99 1.15
N LYS A 277 -33.93 14.52 1.24
CA LYS A 277 -32.95 14.41 2.35
C LYS A 277 -32.72 12.99 2.93
N LYS A 278 -33.31 11.96 2.32
CA LYS A 278 -33.24 10.56 2.73
C LYS A 278 -32.32 9.79 1.77
N PRO A 279 -31.38 8.97 2.25
CA PRO A 279 -30.55 8.17 1.37
C PRO A 279 -31.40 7.17 0.59
N LYS A 280 -31.16 7.03 -0.72
CA LYS A 280 -31.81 6.01 -1.57
C LYS A 280 -31.33 4.62 -1.12
N LEU A 281 -32.11 3.98 -0.25
CA LEU A 281 -31.86 2.60 0.19
C LEU A 281 -32.37 1.64 -0.88
N ASP A 282 -31.46 0.95 -1.56
CA ASP A 282 -31.81 -0.14 -2.46
C ASP A 282 -32.15 -1.39 -1.64
N ILE A 283 -33.41 -1.48 -1.23
CA ILE A 283 -33.96 -2.57 -0.39
C ILE A 283 -33.67 -3.92 -1.05
N THR A 284 -33.78 -4.02 -2.38
CA THR A 284 -33.53 -5.27 -3.10
C THR A 284 -32.08 -5.73 -2.99
N LYS A 285 -31.14 -4.78 -3.05
CA LYS A 285 -29.71 -5.07 -2.91
C LYS A 285 -29.34 -5.39 -1.47
N ALA A 286 -29.94 -4.72 -0.49
CA ALA A 286 -29.77 -4.99 0.93
C ALA A 286 -30.27 -6.40 1.29
N VAL A 287 -31.49 -6.73 0.87
CA VAL A 287 -32.10 -8.05 1.08
C VAL A 287 -31.29 -9.15 0.37
N ASN A 288 -30.87 -8.94 -0.88
CA ASN A 288 -30.01 -9.90 -1.60
C ASN A 288 -28.62 -10.08 -0.98
N LYS A 289 -28.12 -9.07 -0.25
CA LYS A 289 -26.85 -9.17 0.47
C LYS A 289 -27.03 -9.99 1.74
N GLN A 290 -28.10 -9.73 2.48
CA GLN A 290 -28.47 -10.49 3.68
C GLN A 290 -28.73 -11.96 3.35
N MET A 291 -29.56 -12.27 2.34
CA MET A 291 -29.79 -13.65 1.91
C MET A 291 -28.48 -14.39 1.59
N ARG A 292 -27.48 -13.71 0.99
CA ARG A 292 -26.17 -14.34 0.71
C ARG A 292 -25.29 -14.51 1.94
N GLU A 293 -25.42 -13.62 2.92
CA GLU A 293 -24.74 -13.75 4.20
C GLU A 293 -25.35 -14.93 4.98
N ASP A 294 -26.68 -14.99 5.05
CA ASP A 294 -27.42 -16.11 5.64
C ASP A 294 -27.09 -17.44 4.96
N ASP A 295 -27.10 -17.50 3.62
CA ASP A 295 -26.71 -18.70 2.85
C ASP A 295 -25.25 -19.12 3.14
N ARG A 296 -24.34 -18.16 3.32
CA ARG A 296 -22.93 -18.44 3.63
C ARG A 296 -22.75 -18.93 5.05
N GLU A 297 -23.49 -18.36 6.00
CA GLU A 297 -23.49 -18.77 7.40
C GLU A 297 -24.11 -20.16 7.54
N GLU A 298 -25.23 -20.44 6.86
CA GLU A 298 -25.80 -21.78 6.76
C GLU A 298 -24.82 -22.77 6.16
N ALA A 299 -24.17 -22.41 5.04
CA ALA A 299 -23.16 -23.27 4.43
C ALA A 299 -21.98 -23.55 5.38
N ALA A 300 -21.50 -22.53 6.10
CA ALA A 300 -20.44 -22.68 7.09
C ALA A 300 -20.88 -23.50 8.31
N ALA A 301 -22.12 -23.34 8.77
CA ALA A 301 -22.71 -24.11 9.86
C ALA A 301 -22.91 -25.58 9.46
N ARG A 302 -23.37 -25.86 8.23
CA ARG A 302 -23.43 -27.21 7.65
C ARG A 302 -22.03 -27.81 7.54
N HIS A 303 -21.03 -27.03 7.15
CA HIS A 303 -19.64 -27.48 7.08
C HIS A 303 -19.04 -27.80 8.46
N LYS A 304 -19.43 -27.05 9.52
CA LYS A 304 -19.07 -27.33 10.92
C LYS A 304 -19.81 -28.56 11.47
N LYS A 305 -21.10 -28.72 11.19
CA LYS A 305 -21.89 -29.90 11.61
C LYS A 305 -21.45 -31.18 10.88
N GLY A 306 -21.05 -31.10 9.62
CA GLY A 306 -20.49 -32.23 8.86
C GLY A 306 -19.13 -32.72 9.39
N LYS A 307 -18.40 -31.90 10.17
CA LYS A 307 -17.12 -32.27 10.77
C LYS A 307 -17.25 -32.93 12.15
N LYS A 308 -18.44 -32.88 12.77
CA LYS A 308 -18.71 -33.42 14.12
C LYS A 308 -19.43 -34.78 14.12
N GLY A 309 -19.66 -35.39 12.95
CA GLY A 309 -20.35 -36.68 12.80
C GLY A 309 -19.51 -37.80 12.19
N ARG A 310 -18.17 -37.67 12.11
CA ARG A 310 -17.30 -38.75 11.58
C ARG A 310 -16.11 -39.03 12.50
N GLN A 311 -16.43 -39.38 13.74
CA GLN A 311 -15.59 -40.26 14.56
C GLN A 311 -16.52 -41.33 15.13
N GLY A 312 -16.54 -42.46 14.45
CA GLY A 312 -17.33 -43.64 14.77
C GLY A 312 -16.72 -44.80 14.02
N ASN A 313 -16.03 -45.64 14.77
CA ASN A 313 -15.34 -46.86 14.37
C ASN A 313 -16.31 -47.79 13.61
N MET A 314 -15.96 -48.27 12.41
CA MET A 314 -16.48 -49.55 11.94
C MET A 314 -15.59 -50.18 10.86
N SER A 315 -14.89 -51.22 11.27
CA SER A 315 -14.50 -52.37 10.45
C SER A 315 -15.76 -53.10 9.99
N GLY A 316 -15.82 -53.53 8.72
CA GLY A 316 -16.93 -54.38 8.24
C GLY A 316 -17.16 -54.33 6.74
N LYS A 317 -17.21 -55.52 6.14
CA LYS A 317 -17.16 -55.88 4.71
C LYS A 317 -18.40 -55.43 3.88
N PRO A 318 -18.37 -55.46 2.53
CA PRO A 318 -19.39 -54.88 1.65
C PRO A 318 -20.40 -55.91 1.10
N ARG A 319 -21.66 -55.47 0.90
CA ARG A 319 -22.75 -56.01 0.04
C ARG A 319 -24.04 -55.29 0.48
N GLY A 320 -25.07 -54.96 -0.29
CA GLY A 320 -25.48 -55.20 -1.67
C GLY A 320 -27.01 -54.98 -1.74
N LYS A 321 -27.50 -54.31 -2.80
CA LYS A 321 -28.83 -54.43 -3.46
C LYS A 321 -30.17 -54.21 -2.69
N GLY A 322 -31.00 -53.30 -3.24
CA GLY A 322 -32.49 -53.26 -3.18
C GLY A 322 -33.10 -52.63 -1.92
N GLY A 323 -34.19 -51.86 -1.90
CA GLY A 323 -35.19 -51.42 -2.89
C GLY A 323 -36.49 -51.03 -2.14
N LYS A 324 -37.23 -50.01 -2.66
CA LYS A 324 -38.59 -49.52 -2.26
C LYS A 324 -38.66 -48.76 -0.90
N GLY A 325 -39.24 -47.57 -0.74
CA GLY A 325 -40.51 -46.95 -1.22
C GLY A 325 -41.44 -46.81 0.01
N LYS A 326 -42.08 -45.71 0.42
CA LYS A 326 -42.89 -44.67 -0.25
C LYS A 326 -43.23 -43.51 0.73
N GLY A 327 -43.62 -42.35 0.17
CA GLY A 327 -44.57 -41.37 0.75
C GLY A 327 -44.01 -39.93 0.83
N GLY A 328 -44.50 -38.89 0.16
CA GLY A 328 -45.64 -38.72 -0.75
C GLY A 328 -45.53 -37.38 -1.51
N ARG A 329 -46.16 -37.31 -2.69
CA ARG A 329 -46.43 -36.09 -3.51
C ARG A 329 -47.87 -35.62 -3.23
N PRO A 330 -48.25 -34.38 -3.61
CA PRO A 330 -48.89 -34.10 -4.92
C PRO A 330 -48.26 -32.84 -5.59
N ALA A 331 -48.13 -32.65 -6.91
CA ALA A 331 -49.02 -32.71 -8.07
C ALA A 331 -50.06 -31.57 -8.16
N GLY A 332 -49.99 -30.78 -9.25
CA GLY A 332 -51.01 -29.84 -9.76
C GLY A 332 -50.72 -28.36 -9.45
N GLY A 333 -50.73 -27.40 -10.38
CA GLY A 333 -51.10 -27.39 -11.80
C GLY A 333 -50.78 -26.01 -12.40
N ARG A 334 -50.61 -25.95 -13.72
CA ARG A 334 -50.71 -24.72 -14.53
C ARG A 334 -52.20 -24.43 -14.82
N PRO A 335 -52.55 -23.17 -15.08
CA PRO A 335 -52.84 -22.72 -16.45
C PRO A 335 -52.09 -21.40 -16.74
N GLY A 336 -51.86 -20.90 -17.96
CA GLY A 336 -52.51 -21.09 -19.25
C GLY A 336 -53.10 -19.74 -19.72
N GLY A 337 -52.50 -19.12 -20.75
CA GLY A 337 -53.04 -17.99 -21.54
C GLY A 337 -52.92 -16.60 -20.89
N GLY A 338 -52.48 -15.51 -21.52
CA GLY A 338 -52.42 -15.18 -22.93
C GLY A 338 -53.24 -13.92 -23.17
N LYS A 339 -52.62 -12.73 -23.30
CA LYS A 339 -53.21 -11.62 -24.06
C LYS A 339 -52.13 -10.75 -24.71
N LYS A 340 -52.04 -10.92 -26.04
CA LYS A 340 -51.40 -10.01 -26.99
C LYS A 340 -52.02 -8.61 -26.87
N LYS A 341 -51.19 -7.57 -26.97
CA LYS A 341 -51.48 -6.40 -27.81
C LYS A 341 -50.19 -5.99 -28.52
N GLY A 342 -50.19 -6.18 -29.83
CA GLY A 342 -49.24 -5.54 -30.73
C GLY A 342 -49.89 -4.34 -31.41
N LYS A 343 -49.06 -3.37 -31.81
CA LYS A 343 -49.11 -2.52 -33.02
C LYS A 343 -48.34 -1.20 -32.76
N PRO A 344 -47.95 -0.43 -33.80
CA PRO A 344 -47.69 -0.82 -35.19
C PRO A 344 -46.33 -0.27 -35.70
N GLY A 345 -45.89 -0.78 -36.85
CA GLY A 345 -44.95 -0.04 -37.70
C GLY A 345 -45.62 1.21 -38.28
N LYS A 346 -44.81 2.21 -38.59
CA LYS A 346 -45.14 3.25 -39.56
C LYS A 346 -44.05 3.27 -40.62
N HIS A 347 -44.56 3.45 -41.84
CA HIS A 347 -43.90 3.59 -43.12
C HIS A 347 -42.79 4.63 -43.15
#